data_AF-A0A2P7AUM9-F1
#
_entry.id   AF-A0A2P7AUM9-F1
#
_cell.length_a   1.000
_cell.length_b   1.000
_cell.length_c   1.000
_cell.angle_alpha   90.00
_cell.angle_beta   90.00
_cell.angle_gamma   90.00
#
_symmetry.space_group_name_H-M   'P 1'
#
loop_
_entity.id
_entity.type
_entity.pdbx_description
1 polymer ?
#
loop_
_entity_poly.entity_id
_entity_poly.type
_entity_poly.pdbx_seq_one_letter_code
_entity_poly.pdbx_strand_id
1 'polypeptide(L)'
;MFENDEIEERAKRLIAASPALAREIVRQYDPKPKRLTERQQQALDLLKAYQDEQNGDPLTYKEAAEALGCSSTAAFYMLHRLQARGHVEIEPHQRRSIILKAA
;
A
#
# COMPACT_ATOMS: atom_id res chain seq x y z
N MET A 1 8.50 -1.55 -33.73
CA MET A 1 7.44 -1.60 -32.69
C MET A 1 6.98 -3.04 -32.66
N PHE A 2 7.14 -3.74 -31.55
CA PHE A 2 6.63 -5.12 -31.44
C PHE A 2 5.12 -5.05 -31.23
N GLU A 3 4.36 -5.90 -31.92
CA GLU A 3 2.92 -6.03 -31.69
C GLU A 3 2.68 -6.64 -30.31
N ASN A 4 1.65 -6.17 -29.60
CA ASN A 4 1.36 -6.62 -28.23
C ASN A 4 1.17 -8.15 -28.14
N ASP A 5 0.59 -8.75 -29.17
CA ASP A 5 0.33 -10.19 -29.23
C ASP A 5 1.64 -11.01 -29.28
N GLU A 6 2.67 -10.50 -29.96
CA GLU A 6 3.98 -11.13 -30.03
C GLU A 6 4.71 -11.10 -28.68
N ILE A 7 4.54 -9.99 -27.93
CA ILE A 7 5.10 -9.84 -26.58
C ILE A 7 4.42 -10.83 -25.62
N GLU A 8 3.09 -10.97 -25.70
CA GLU A 8 2.34 -11.86 -24.84
C GLU A 8 2.74 -13.33 -25.05
N GLU A 9 2.87 -13.76 -26.31
CA GLU A 9 3.29 -15.13 -26.63
C GLU A 9 4.73 -15.42 -26.21
N ARG A 10 5.64 -14.44 -26.35
CA ARG A 10 7.02 -14.57 -25.84
C ARG A 10 7.06 -14.66 -24.32
N ALA A 11 6.22 -13.89 -23.62
CA ALA A 11 6.10 -13.96 -22.17
C ALA A 11 5.57 -15.33 -21.72
N LYS A 12 4.51 -15.86 -22.34
CA LYS A 12 3.97 -17.20 -22.05
C LYS A 12 5.04 -18.29 -22.21
N ARG A 13 5.81 -18.25 -23.31
CA ARG A 13 6.90 -19.21 -23.54
C ARG A 13 8.00 -19.10 -22.48
N LEU A 14 8.38 -17.88 -22.08
CA LEU A 14 9.39 -17.66 -21.04
C LEU A 14 8.91 -18.19 -19.67
N ILE A 15 7.66 -17.92 -19.30
CA ILE A 15 7.04 -18.41 -18.06
C ILE A 15 7.03 -19.95 -18.04
N ALA A 16 6.67 -20.59 -19.16
CA ALA A 16 6.66 -22.05 -19.28
C ALA A 16 8.07 -22.66 -19.23
N ALA A 17 9.04 -22.04 -19.90
CA ALA A 17 10.41 -22.56 -19.99
C ALA A 17 11.21 -22.37 -18.70
N SER A 18 10.97 -21.29 -17.95
CA SER A 18 11.64 -21.04 -16.67
C SER A 18 10.75 -20.24 -15.71
N PRO A 19 9.92 -20.93 -14.92
CA PRO A 19 9.10 -20.29 -13.89
C PRO A 19 9.93 -19.56 -12.83
N ALA A 20 11.18 -19.97 -12.60
CA ALA A 20 12.08 -19.29 -11.67
C ALA A 20 12.52 -17.92 -12.20
N LEU A 21 12.91 -17.83 -13.49
CA LEU A 21 13.29 -16.57 -14.12
C LEU A 21 12.10 -15.61 -14.20
N ALA A 22 10.91 -16.10 -14.54
CA ALA A 22 9.70 -15.30 -14.53
C ALA A 22 9.40 -14.70 -13.14
N ARG A 23 9.53 -15.50 -12.08
CA ARG A 23 9.38 -15.03 -10.69
C ARG A 23 10.42 -13.97 -10.32
N GLU A 24 11.66 -14.13 -10.75
CA GLU A 24 12.71 -13.14 -10.48
C GLU A 24 12.50 -11.83 -11.23
N ILE A 25 12.07 -11.88 -12.50
CA ILE A 25 11.70 -10.69 -13.28
C ILE A 25 10.53 -9.97 -12.60
N VAL A 26 9.48 -10.70 -12.20
CA VAL A 26 8.39 -10.12 -11.42
C VAL A 26 8.93 -9.53 -10.12
N ARG A 27 9.77 -10.23 -9.36
CA ARG A 27 10.33 -9.67 -8.11
C ARG A 27 11.12 -8.37 -8.31
N GLN A 28 11.91 -8.28 -9.39
CA GLN A 28 12.74 -7.11 -9.69
C GLN A 28 11.95 -5.94 -10.25
N TYR A 29 10.90 -6.22 -11.03
CA TYR A 29 10.16 -5.21 -11.80
C TYR A 29 8.70 -5.06 -11.39
N ASP A 30 8.19 -5.81 -10.41
CA ASP A 30 6.87 -5.59 -9.81
C ASP A 30 6.95 -4.27 -9.03
N PRO A 31 6.32 -3.19 -9.53
CA PRO A 31 6.16 -2.01 -8.72
C PRO A 31 5.24 -2.43 -7.59
N LYS A 32 5.81 -2.67 -6.39
CA LYS A 32 5.14 -3.14 -5.15
C LYS A 32 3.62 -3.08 -5.29
N PRO A 33 2.90 -4.22 -5.24
CA PRO A 33 1.52 -4.28 -5.67
C PRO A 33 0.74 -3.13 -5.03
N LYS A 34 0.16 -2.26 -5.87
CA LYS A 34 -0.72 -1.17 -5.43
C LYS A 34 -1.87 -1.68 -4.57
N ARG A 35 -2.21 -2.97 -4.74
CA ARG A 35 -3.26 -3.66 -3.99
C ARG A 35 -2.85 -3.85 -2.53
N LEU A 36 -3.72 -3.42 -1.63
CA LEU A 36 -3.61 -3.67 -0.20
C LEU A 36 -3.88 -5.16 0.08
N THR A 37 -3.20 -5.74 1.08
CA THR A 37 -3.68 -7.02 1.64
C THR A 37 -4.95 -6.76 2.45
N GLU A 38 -5.76 -7.78 2.71
CA GLU A 38 -7.00 -7.65 3.48
C GLU A 38 -6.81 -6.90 4.80
N ARG A 39 -5.77 -7.26 5.56
CA ARG A 39 -5.47 -6.62 6.84
C ARG A 39 -5.16 -5.13 6.71
N GLN A 40 -4.46 -4.72 5.66
CA GLN A 40 -4.12 -3.30 5.49
C GLN A 40 -5.20 -2.52 4.74
N GLN A 41 -6.08 -3.18 3.98
CA GLN A 41 -7.35 -2.60 3.55
C GLN A 41 -8.23 -2.30 4.76
N GLN A 42 -8.44 -3.27 5.65
CA GLN A 42 -9.18 -3.07 6.91
C GLN A 42 -8.58 -1.94 7.75
N ALA A 43 -7.25 -1.87 7.85
CA ALA A 43 -6.59 -0.78 8.56
C ALA A 43 -6.88 0.59 7.91
N LEU A 44 -6.85 0.68 6.57
CA LEU A 44 -7.19 1.91 5.86
C LEU A 44 -8.64 2.31 6.09
N ASP A 45 -9.56 1.35 6.05
CA ASP A 45 -11.00 1.59 6.24
C ASP A 45 -11.30 2.09 7.66
N LEU A 46 -10.65 1.51 8.68
CA LEU A 46 -10.74 1.98 10.07
C LEU A 46 -10.21 3.40 10.24
N LEU A 47 -9.06 3.71 9.62
CA LEU A 47 -8.48 5.05 9.68
C LEU A 47 -9.39 6.09 9.00
N LYS A 48 -10.01 5.74 7.87
CA LYS A 48 -10.98 6.61 7.17
C LYS A 48 -12.20 6.88 8.03
N ALA A 49 -12.80 5.83 8.59
CA ALA A 49 -13.96 5.97 9.48
C ALA A 49 -13.63 6.87 10.68
N TYR A 50 -12.48 6.66 11.32
CA TYR A 50 -12.05 7.48 12.45
C TYR A 50 -11.79 8.94 12.02
N GLN A 51 -11.17 9.17 10.86
CA GLN A 51 -10.96 10.52 10.34
C GLN A 51 -12.28 11.23 10.04
N ASP A 52 -13.26 10.52 9.46
CA ASP A 52 -14.59 11.06 9.19
C ASP A 52 -15.32 11.46 10.49
N GLU A 53 -15.19 10.65 11.55
CA GLU A 53 -15.68 10.97 12.90
C GLU A 53 -15.01 12.22 13.50
N GLN A 54 -13.77 12.52 13.11
CA GLN A 54 -13.00 13.71 13.52
C GLN A 54 -13.16 14.89 12.54
N ASN A 55 -14.24 14.94 11.77
CA ASN A 55 -14.56 15.99 10.78
C ASN A 55 -13.59 16.06 9.59
N GLY A 56 -12.86 14.98 9.28
CA GLY A 56 -11.94 14.93 8.15
C GLY A 56 -10.54 15.49 8.43
N ASP A 57 -10.25 15.87 9.68
CA ASP A 57 -8.93 16.40 10.04
C ASP A 57 -7.82 15.34 9.88
N PRO A 58 -6.59 15.71 9.47
CA PRO A 58 -5.47 14.77 9.42
C PRO A 58 -5.17 14.16 10.80
N LEU A 59 -4.85 12.86 10.82
CA LEU A 59 -4.67 12.12 12.06
C LEU A 59 -3.26 12.34 12.65
N THR A 60 -3.17 12.23 13.96
CA THR A 60 -1.92 12.02 14.69
C THR A 60 -1.60 10.52 14.77
N TYR A 61 -0.34 10.17 15.06
CA TYR A 61 0.04 8.77 15.31
C TYR A 61 -0.72 8.12 16.48
N LYS A 62 -1.10 8.92 17.48
CA LYS A 62 -1.83 8.43 18.65
C LYS A 62 -3.27 8.07 18.26
N GLU A 63 -3.96 8.98 17.57
CA GLU A 63 -5.31 8.74 17.04
C GLU A 63 -5.31 7.55 16.07
N ALA A 64 -4.31 7.44 15.20
CA ALA A 64 -4.19 6.29 14.30
C ALA A 64 -3.98 4.96 15.04
N ALA A 65 -3.23 4.96 16.15
CA ALA A 65 -3.06 3.76 16.97
C ALA A 65 -4.35 3.37 17.72
N GLU A 66 -5.09 4.37 18.21
CA GLU A 66 -6.40 4.19 18.82
C GLU A 66 -7.41 3.64 17.82
N ALA A 67 -7.50 4.22 16.62
CA ALA A 67 -8.37 3.76 15.54
C ALA A 67 -8.10 2.30 15.14
N LEU A 68 -6.82 1.91 15.11
CA LEU A 68 -6.41 0.55 14.77
C LEU A 68 -6.49 -0.44 15.95
N GLY A 69 -6.78 0.04 17.16
CA GLY A 69 -6.82 -0.78 18.38
C GLY A 69 -5.47 -1.46 18.68
N CYS A 70 -4.35 -0.80 18.38
CA CYS A 70 -3.01 -1.38 18.52
C CYS A 70 -2.01 -0.44 19.19
N SER A 71 -0.79 -0.92 19.44
CA SER A 71 0.28 -0.08 19.96
C SER A 71 0.76 0.96 18.93
N SER A 72 1.33 2.07 19.39
CA SER A 72 1.89 3.11 18.52
C SER A 72 2.96 2.59 17.56
N THR A 73 3.78 1.62 18.02
CA THR A 73 4.78 0.96 17.20
C THR A 73 4.14 0.16 16.06
N ALA A 74 3.08 -0.60 16.35
CA ALA A 74 2.37 -1.36 15.33
C ALA A 74 1.67 -0.42 14.32
N ALA A 75 1.06 0.66 14.81
CA ALA A 75 0.44 1.68 13.97
C ALA A 75 1.47 2.34 13.04
N PHE A 76 2.64 2.72 13.56
CA PHE A 76 3.75 3.27 12.79
C PHE A 76 4.14 2.37 11.61
N TYR A 77 4.35 1.08 11.85
CA TYR A 77 4.67 0.14 10.77
C TYR A 77 3.52 -0.05 9.78
N MET A 78 2.26 -0.04 10.23
CA MET A 78 1.11 -0.14 9.35
C MET A 78 1.00 1.08 8.43
N LEU A 79 1.14 2.29 8.99
CA LEU A 79 1.09 3.56 8.24
C LEU A 79 2.20 3.63 7.20
N HIS A 80 3.44 3.26 7.53
CA HIS A 80 4.52 3.22 6.54
C HIS A 80 4.31 2.18 5.44
N ARG A 81 3.67 1.04 5.75
CA ARG A 81 3.29 0.06 4.72
C ARG A 81 2.21 0.60 3.79
N LEU A 82 1.24 1.35 4.31
CA LEU A 82 0.22 2.03 3.52
C LEU A 82 0.82 3.16 2.67
N GLN A 83 1.74 3.94 3.24
CA GLN A 83 2.48 4.99 2.54
C GLN A 83 3.31 4.42 1.39
N ALA A 84 4.02 3.32 1.62
CA ALA A 84 4.79 2.63 0.58
C ALA A 84 3.93 2.11 -0.59
N ARG A 85 2.60 2.06 -0.42
CA ARG A 85 1.62 1.68 -1.45
C ARG A 85 0.81 2.87 -1.96
N GLY A 86 1.09 4.08 -1.50
CA GLY A 86 0.47 5.32 -1.97
C GLY A 86 -0.90 5.65 -1.37
N HIS A 87 -1.32 4.96 -0.31
CA HIS A 87 -2.64 5.18 0.31
C HIS A 87 -2.61 6.18 1.47
N VAL A 88 -1.41 6.47 1.98
CA VAL A 88 -1.19 7.40 3.09
C VAL A 88 -0.01 8.29 2.74
N GLU A 89 -0.08 9.55 3.14
CA GLU A 89 1.04 10.48 3.17
C GLU A 89 1.32 10.87 4.62
N ILE A 90 2.61 11.00 4.95
CA ILE A 90 3.06 11.33 6.30
C ILE A 90 3.95 12.56 6.17
N GLU A 91 3.44 13.70 6.58
CA GLU A 91 4.21 14.95 6.58
C GLU A 91 5.18 15.00 7.77
N PRO A 92 6.49 15.17 7.54
CA PRO A 92 7.45 15.22 8.63
C PRO A 92 7.24 16.48 9.48
N HIS A 93 7.58 16.39 10.77
CA HIS A 93 7.58 17.49 11.73
C HIS A 93 6.21 18.14 12.05
N GLN A 94 5.10 17.54 11.63
CA GLN A 94 3.75 17.97 11.99
C GLN A 94 3.09 17.05 13.01
N ARG A 95 2.34 17.62 13.96
CA ARG A 95 1.54 16.85 14.93
C ARG A 95 0.49 16.00 14.23
N ARG A 96 -0.29 16.60 13.33
CA ARG A 96 -1.33 15.97 12.50
C ARG A 96 -0.77 15.71 11.11
N SER A 97 0.10 14.72 11.02
CA SER A 97 0.92 14.46 9.84
C SER A 97 0.34 13.41 8.90
N ILE A 98 -0.69 12.66 9.31
CA ILE A 98 -1.20 11.52 8.55
C ILE A 98 -2.36 11.99 7.66
N ILE A 99 -2.12 11.97 6.36
CA ILE A 99 -3.10 12.32 5.33
C ILE A 99 -3.49 11.04 4.59
N LEU A 100 -4.76 10.67 4.65
CA LEU A 100 -5.29 9.53 3.91
C LEU A 100 -5.56 9.95 2.46
N LYS A 101 -5.08 9.20 1.48
CA LYS A 101 -5.36 9.48 0.07
C LYS A 101 -6.67 8.80 -0.33
N ALA A 102 -7.48 9.51 -1.11
CA ALA A 102 -8.55 8.87 -1.86
C ALA A 102 -7.92 7.90 -2.87
N ALA A 103 -8.38 6.65 -2.86
CA ALA A 103 -8.01 5.65 -3.84
C ALA A 103 -8.75 5.89 -5.16
#